data_AF-A0AAX0YV55-F1
#
_entry.id   AF-A0AAX0YV55-F1
#
_cell.length_a   1.000
_cell.length_b   1.000
_cell.length_c   1.000
_cell.angle_alpha   90.00
_cell.angle_beta   90.00
_cell.angle_gamma   90.00
#
_symmetry.space_group_name_H-M   'P 1'
#
loop_
_entity.id
_entity.type
_entity.pdbx_description
1 polymer ?
#
loop_
_entity_poly.entity_id
_entity_poly.type
_entity_poly.pdbx_seq_one_letter_code
_entity_poly.pdbx_strand_id
1 'polypeptide(L)'
;MVILNKTCTILCFFSLFLSTLVQAMTIKYQPTVSQKILINPDIGITDHQTIDIHNNPNWNIPSYPKTSVVYFRWYWEQLEPKKGVYNYKLIDDTILAAKRANKKIVIRFMTLAGLNETYYSPNPQKAKKILGIPCWLKKQLDPHTHDICTNDNSFVVNYNNPKFKENLQQFIAAMGKRYNHNPDILRLDVGLVGTWGEWHLATHYNGTRPTLGHIGYTTAELIPYINMMRKAFPNKMLSIDLGSPDDNFASYATKHGLGWRADCLGDWAKGWNHMQQGYPQTLRHIEGKKVTGAKNNIADKFTDPLFLSRWEKAPVDFEICNTMDQWAQQPTIYTQQKVEQTFATALKLHASLLNLKSSPIPEKYQPLLNNFLKKIGYRFILNKVKLNSKFRPNSLITITSTWINNGVAPSYNNYPIVWRIVNNKNNVVAYFNTKNNITHWLPAQNSNDKAPIYTQKNSFILPKEIEPGEYNLEVGLVTPHTHNAVISIAINNKNYNKWYSLIRFTIK
;
A
#
# COMPACT_ATOMS: atom_id res chain seq x y z
N MET A 1 88.60 -36.68 -57.62
CA MET A 1 87.30 -36.41 -58.30
C MET A 1 86.20 -36.71 -57.30
N VAL A 2 85.49 -35.67 -56.85
CA VAL A 2 84.11 -35.56 -56.28
C VAL A 2 83.57 -36.80 -55.52
N ILE A 3 83.10 -36.70 -54.27
CA ILE A 3 81.70 -36.35 -53.94
C ILE A 3 81.59 -35.74 -52.53
N LEU A 4 81.00 -34.54 -52.47
CA LEU A 4 80.50 -33.86 -51.27
C LEU A 4 79.23 -34.57 -50.76
N ASN A 5 79.12 -34.76 -49.45
CA ASN A 5 77.86 -35.08 -48.78
C ASN A 5 77.47 -33.91 -47.87
N LYS A 6 76.45 -33.13 -48.26
CA LYS A 6 75.84 -32.07 -47.44
C LYS A 6 74.53 -32.60 -46.86
N THR A 7 74.49 -32.80 -45.55
CA THR A 7 73.26 -33.00 -44.78
C THR A 7 72.59 -31.66 -44.52
N CYS A 8 71.32 -31.53 -44.91
CA CYS A 8 70.50 -30.34 -44.72
C CYS A 8 69.48 -30.62 -43.61
N THR A 9 69.61 -29.96 -42.46
CA THR A 9 68.69 -30.07 -41.33
C THR A 9 67.58 -29.04 -41.49
N ILE A 10 66.34 -29.48 -41.72
CA ILE A 10 65.15 -28.62 -41.76
C ILE A 10 64.61 -28.46 -40.33
N LEU A 11 64.69 -27.26 -39.76
CA LEU A 11 63.97 -26.89 -38.54
C LEU A 11 62.56 -26.41 -38.89
N CYS A 12 61.54 -27.20 -38.57
CA CYS A 12 60.14 -26.76 -38.57
C CYS A 12 59.84 -25.96 -37.29
N PHE A 13 59.59 -24.66 -37.43
CA PHE A 13 58.97 -23.85 -36.38
C PHE A 13 57.46 -24.15 -36.31
N PHE A 14 57.03 -24.97 -35.36
CA PHE A 14 55.63 -25.07 -34.97
C PHE A 14 55.28 -23.86 -34.10
N SER A 15 54.56 -22.88 -34.64
CA SER A 15 53.94 -21.82 -33.85
C SER A 15 52.76 -22.39 -33.06
N LEU A 16 53.02 -22.77 -31.80
CA LEU A 16 51.99 -23.12 -30.82
C LEU A 16 51.14 -21.87 -30.50
N PHE A 17 50.01 -21.70 -31.20
CA PHE A 17 48.94 -20.82 -30.74
C PHE A 17 48.30 -21.44 -29.49
N LEU A 18 48.83 -21.11 -28.30
CA LEU A 18 48.12 -21.36 -27.04
C LEU A 18 46.86 -20.48 -27.04
N SER A 19 45.71 -21.07 -27.35
CA SER A 19 44.42 -20.46 -27.04
C SER A 19 44.31 -20.34 -25.52
N THR A 20 44.57 -19.15 -24.98
CA THR A 20 44.35 -18.87 -23.55
C THR A 20 42.86 -19.04 -23.26
N LEU A 21 42.50 -20.13 -22.57
CA LEU A 21 41.16 -20.34 -22.03
C LEU A 21 40.92 -19.25 -20.98
N VAL A 22 40.31 -18.14 -21.40
CA VAL A 22 39.90 -17.11 -20.45
C VAL A 22 38.73 -17.64 -19.64
N GLN A 23 39.06 -18.01 -18.41
CA GLN A 23 38.13 -18.52 -17.42
C GLN A 23 37.23 -17.39 -16.92
N ALA A 24 35.98 -17.71 -16.63
CA ALA A 24 35.04 -16.73 -16.11
C ALA A 24 35.48 -16.27 -14.71
N MET A 25 35.52 -14.96 -14.50
CA MET A 25 35.86 -14.34 -13.23
C MET A 25 34.58 -14.17 -12.40
N THR A 26 34.68 -14.46 -11.09
CA THR A 26 33.60 -14.25 -10.13
C THR A 26 33.93 -13.08 -9.20
N ILE A 27 33.03 -12.09 -9.13
CA ILE A 27 33.07 -11.00 -8.15
C ILE A 27 31.93 -11.20 -7.16
N LYS A 28 32.21 -11.15 -5.85
CA LYS A 28 31.21 -11.20 -4.79
C LYS A 28 31.12 -9.84 -4.12
N TYR A 29 29.92 -9.40 -3.81
CA TYR A 29 29.66 -8.12 -3.16
C TYR A 29 28.55 -8.26 -2.11
N GLN A 30 28.74 -7.59 -0.98
CA GLN A 30 27.78 -7.57 0.13
C GLN A 30 27.62 -6.11 0.58
N PRO A 31 26.52 -5.43 0.23
CA PRO A 31 26.28 -4.05 0.65
C PRO A 31 25.99 -3.98 2.15
N THR A 32 26.24 -2.81 2.75
CA THR A 32 25.86 -2.55 4.15
C THR A 32 24.41 -2.08 4.22
N VAL A 33 23.67 -2.57 5.21
CA VAL A 33 22.24 -2.26 5.39
C VAL A 33 22.08 -0.82 5.86
N SER A 34 21.11 -0.11 5.29
CA SER A 34 20.74 1.24 5.72
C SER A 34 19.67 1.21 6.80
N GLN A 35 19.80 2.09 7.80
CA GLN A 35 18.79 2.34 8.83
C GLN A 35 17.96 3.61 8.56
N LYS A 36 18.12 4.23 7.39
CA LYS A 36 17.35 5.41 6.98
C LYS A 36 15.87 5.05 6.79
N ILE A 37 15.00 6.00 7.09
CA ILE A 37 13.58 5.97 6.67
C ILE A 37 13.56 6.08 5.15
N LEU A 38 12.77 5.22 4.50
CA LEU A 38 12.65 5.17 3.05
C LEU A 38 11.20 5.44 2.67
N ILE A 39 10.98 6.37 1.75
CA ILE A 39 9.66 6.64 1.18
C ILE A 39 9.53 5.83 -0.10
N ASN A 40 8.72 4.78 -0.03
CA ASN A 40 8.51 3.83 -1.10
C ASN A 40 7.04 3.81 -1.53
N PRO A 41 6.73 3.57 -2.82
CA PRO A 41 5.35 3.51 -3.31
C PRO A 41 4.45 2.53 -2.55
N ASP A 42 3.17 2.85 -2.47
CA ASP A 42 2.09 1.95 -2.05
C ASP A 42 2.01 1.57 -0.56
N ILE A 43 2.90 2.10 0.28
CA ILE A 43 3.02 1.75 1.70
C ILE A 43 3.34 2.95 2.59
N GLY A 44 3.20 2.77 3.90
CA GLY A 44 3.63 3.73 4.91
C GLY A 44 2.50 4.63 5.41
N ILE A 45 2.82 5.89 5.72
CA ILE A 45 1.82 6.85 6.17
C ILE A 45 1.10 7.48 4.98
N THR A 46 -0.20 7.73 5.14
CA THR A 46 -1.04 8.39 4.12
C THR A 46 -1.33 9.84 4.51
N ASP A 47 -1.30 10.75 3.53
CA ASP A 47 -1.95 12.06 3.71
C ASP A 47 -3.48 11.89 3.66
N HIS A 48 -4.23 12.56 4.54
CA HIS A 48 -5.69 12.48 4.59
C HIS A 48 -6.33 13.77 4.08
N GLN A 49 -7.17 13.67 3.04
CA GLN A 49 -7.88 14.81 2.42
C GLN A 49 -6.95 15.98 2.01
N THR A 50 -5.67 15.67 1.74
CA THR A 50 -4.65 16.61 1.28
C THR A 50 -3.62 15.88 0.42
N ILE A 51 -2.87 16.64 -0.39
CA ILE A 51 -1.91 16.07 -1.35
C ILE A 51 -0.51 15.93 -0.75
N ASP A 52 -0.02 16.93 -0.02
CA ASP A 52 1.29 16.90 0.63
C ASP A 52 1.31 17.83 1.83
N ILE A 53 0.86 17.34 2.99
CA ILE A 53 0.77 18.19 4.18
C ILE A 53 2.14 18.63 4.68
N HIS A 54 3.19 17.82 4.47
CA HIS A 54 4.54 18.14 4.95
C HIS A 54 5.10 19.41 4.32
N ASN A 55 4.92 19.59 3.00
CA ASN A 55 5.42 20.74 2.25
C ASN A 55 4.31 21.63 1.69
N ASN A 56 3.08 21.57 2.23
CA ASN A 56 1.99 22.38 1.70
C ASN A 56 2.34 23.87 1.77
N PRO A 57 2.20 24.66 0.69
CA PRO A 57 2.65 26.06 0.69
C PRO A 57 1.91 26.96 1.68
N ASN A 58 0.66 26.61 2.04
CA ASN A 58 -0.21 27.47 2.84
C ASN A 58 -0.42 26.95 4.26
N TRP A 59 -0.30 25.63 4.47
CA TRP A 59 -0.62 24.98 5.74
C TRP A 59 0.30 23.78 6.02
N ASN A 60 1.60 23.94 5.76
CA ASN A 60 2.56 22.86 5.98
C ASN A 60 2.61 22.40 7.45
N ILE A 61 2.80 21.09 7.62
CA ILE A 61 3.06 20.44 8.90
C ILE A 61 4.37 19.66 8.76
N PRO A 62 5.53 20.30 8.96
CA PRO A 62 6.83 19.64 8.79
C PRO A 62 7.07 18.45 9.72
N SER A 63 6.36 18.39 10.85
CA SER A 63 6.40 17.25 11.77
C SER A 63 5.69 16.00 11.23
N TYR A 64 4.80 16.15 10.24
CA TYR A 64 4.17 15.01 9.56
C TYR A 64 5.20 14.33 8.64
N PRO A 65 5.24 13.00 8.52
CA PRO A 65 6.23 12.36 7.65
C PRO A 65 5.92 12.59 6.16
N LYS A 66 6.96 12.57 5.32
CA LYS A 66 6.77 12.48 3.87
C LYS A 66 6.06 11.16 3.52
N THR A 67 5.18 11.20 2.52
CA THR A 67 4.33 10.06 2.13
C THR A 67 4.47 9.74 0.64
N SER A 68 3.98 8.56 0.24
CA SER A 68 3.85 8.14 -1.17
C SER A 68 2.40 7.86 -1.57
N VAL A 69 1.47 8.01 -0.63
CA VAL A 69 0.05 7.68 -0.81
C VAL A 69 -0.82 8.77 -0.16
N VAL A 70 -1.90 9.13 -0.83
CA VAL A 70 -2.94 10.02 -0.31
C VAL A 70 -4.25 9.24 -0.14
N TYR A 71 -5.05 9.57 0.85
CA TYR A 71 -6.35 8.98 1.13
C TYR A 71 -7.43 10.07 1.05
N PHE A 72 -8.37 9.91 0.13
CA PHE A 72 -9.50 10.81 -0.05
C PHE A 72 -10.82 10.07 0.05
N ARG A 73 -11.81 10.78 0.60
CA ARG A 73 -13.16 10.27 0.75
C ARG A 73 -14.16 11.34 0.34
N TRP A 74 -15.19 10.91 -0.39
CA TRP A 74 -16.24 11.81 -0.90
C TRP A 74 -17.61 11.25 -0.59
N TYR A 75 -18.54 12.16 -0.29
CA TYR A 75 -19.94 11.82 -0.17
C TYR A 75 -20.59 11.74 -1.55
N TRP A 76 -21.50 10.77 -1.71
CA TRP A 76 -22.17 10.52 -2.98
C TRP A 76 -22.90 11.77 -3.51
N GLU A 77 -23.43 12.62 -2.63
CA GLU A 77 -24.08 13.89 -3.03
C GLU A 77 -23.18 14.82 -3.86
N GLN A 78 -21.85 14.79 -3.66
CA GLN A 78 -20.90 15.62 -4.40
C GLN A 78 -20.59 15.04 -5.79
N LEU A 79 -20.70 13.72 -5.90
CA LEU A 79 -20.27 12.95 -7.06
C LEU A 79 -21.41 12.69 -8.05
N GLU A 80 -22.66 12.74 -7.60
CA GLU A 80 -23.85 12.62 -8.45
C GLU A 80 -24.93 13.66 -8.10
N PRO A 81 -24.66 14.97 -8.36
CA PRO A 81 -25.56 16.05 -7.98
C PRO A 81 -26.95 15.95 -8.63
N LYS A 82 -27.06 15.34 -9.82
CA LYS A 82 -28.31 14.99 -10.48
C LYS A 82 -28.24 13.52 -10.92
N LYS A 83 -29.37 12.81 -10.92
CA LYS A 83 -29.43 11.39 -11.29
C LYS A 83 -28.78 11.17 -12.67
N GLY A 84 -27.79 10.28 -12.73
CA GLY A 84 -27.03 9.95 -13.94
C GLY A 84 -26.01 11.01 -14.40
N VAL A 85 -25.87 12.14 -13.69
CA VAL A 85 -24.92 13.20 -14.00
C VAL A 85 -23.80 13.19 -12.96
N TYR A 86 -22.65 12.65 -13.34
CA TYR A 86 -21.53 12.44 -12.44
C TYR A 86 -20.51 13.57 -12.49
N ASN A 87 -20.12 14.08 -11.31
CA ASN A 87 -19.07 15.07 -11.15
C ASN A 87 -17.70 14.40 -11.03
N TYR A 88 -17.19 13.89 -12.15
CA TYR A 88 -15.88 13.23 -12.19
C TYR A 88 -14.70 14.16 -11.88
N LYS A 89 -14.87 15.47 -12.12
CA LYS A 89 -13.80 16.47 -11.98
C LYS A 89 -13.15 16.45 -10.60
N LEU A 90 -13.94 16.27 -9.53
CA LEU A 90 -13.41 16.20 -8.17
C LEU A 90 -12.35 15.09 -8.02
N ILE A 91 -12.67 13.89 -8.48
CA ILE A 91 -11.77 12.73 -8.36
C ILE A 91 -10.61 12.85 -9.35
N ASP A 92 -10.88 13.27 -10.58
CA ASP A 92 -9.86 13.39 -11.63
C ASP A 92 -8.78 14.41 -11.26
N ASP A 93 -9.18 15.58 -10.75
CA ASP A 93 -8.25 16.63 -10.32
C ASP A 93 -7.40 16.15 -9.14
N THR A 94 -7.98 15.42 -8.18
CA THR A 94 -7.24 14.85 -7.05
C THR A 94 -6.25 13.79 -7.50
N ILE A 95 -6.63 12.90 -8.43
CA ILE A 95 -5.72 11.91 -9.01
C ILE A 95 -4.55 12.62 -9.71
N LEU A 96 -4.84 13.65 -10.51
CA LEU A 96 -3.81 14.41 -11.23
C LEU A 96 -2.87 15.14 -10.26
N ALA A 97 -3.40 15.73 -9.20
CA ALA A 97 -2.59 16.37 -8.17
C ALA A 97 -1.69 15.38 -7.42
N ALA A 98 -2.23 14.21 -7.02
CA ALA A 98 -1.47 13.15 -6.38
C ALA A 98 -0.35 12.64 -7.30
N LYS A 99 -0.66 12.40 -8.58
CA LYS A 99 0.32 11.98 -9.58
C LYS A 99 1.45 12.98 -9.77
N ARG A 100 1.15 14.29 -9.85
CA ARG A 100 2.17 15.35 -9.93
C ARG A 100 3.09 15.37 -8.70
N ALA A 101 2.57 14.98 -7.54
CA ALA A 101 3.33 14.79 -6.31
C ALA A 101 4.03 13.41 -6.21
N ASN A 102 4.01 12.59 -7.26
CA ASN A 102 4.50 11.21 -7.29
C ASN A 102 3.84 10.29 -6.24
N LYS A 103 2.55 10.52 -5.96
CA LYS A 103 1.74 9.74 -5.02
C LYS A 103 0.62 9.00 -5.76
N LYS A 104 0.22 7.85 -5.23
CA LYS A 104 -1.03 7.18 -5.60
C LYS A 104 -2.14 7.51 -4.62
N ILE A 105 -3.39 7.28 -5.04
CA ILE A 105 -4.57 7.57 -4.22
C ILE A 105 -5.29 6.31 -3.73
N VAL A 106 -5.77 6.35 -2.49
CA VAL A 106 -6.82 5.47 -1.95
C VAL A 106 -8.12 6.26 -1.88
N ILE A 107 -9.22 5.65 -2.33
CA ILE A 107 -10.52 6.30 -2.46
C ILE A 107 -11.57 5.58 -1.61
N ARG A 108 -12.37 6.34 -0.85
CA ARG A 108 -13.62 5.87 -0.23
C ARG A 108 -14.81 6.66 -0.76
N PHE A 109 -15.87 5.96 -1.16
CA PHE A 109 -17.18 6.57 -1.43
C PHE A 109 -18.06 6.38 -0.19
N MET A 110 -18.76 7.44 0.23
CA MET A 110 -19.57 7.44 1.46
C MET A 110 -21.01 7.86 1.18
N THR A 111 -21.94 7.27 1.92
CA THR A 111 -23.38 7.53 1.78
C THR A 111 -24.00 8.19 3.02
N LEU A 112 -23.28 8.21 4.14
CA LEU A 112 -23.74 8.80 5.40
C LEU A 112 -22.60 9.57 6.06
N ALA A 113 -22.83 10.87 6.28
CA ALA A 113 -21.91 11.73 7.03
C ALA A 113 -22.09 11.55 8.54
N GLY A 114 -21.22 12.14 9.33
CA GLY A 114 -21.45 12.32 10.76
C GLY A 114 -22.64 13.23 11.02
N LEU A 115 -23.41 12.96 12.07
CA LEU A 115 -24.49 13.86 12.47
C LEU A 115 -23.94 15.28 12.71
N ASN A 116 -24.61 16.28 12.13
CA ASN A 116 -24.18 17.69 12.15
C ASN A 116 -22.86 18.01 11.43
N GLU A 117 -22.25 17.06 10.72
CA GLU A 117 -21.08 17.33 9.88
C GLU A 117 -21.45 18.28 8.74
N THR A 118 -20.56 19.23 8.46
CA THR A 118 -20.74 20.25 7.43
C THR A 118 -19.52 20.29 6.52
N TYR A 119 -19.72 20.72 5.27
CA TYR A 119 -18.58 21.15 4.45
C TYR A 119 -17.96 22.41 5.05
N TYR A 120 -16.65 22.60 4.83
CA TYR A 120 -15.99 23.84 5.19
C TYR A 120 -16.77 25.04 4.64
N SER A 121 -17.03 26.00 5.52
CA SER A 121 -17.67 27.27 5.20
C SER A 121 -16.90 28.40 5.90
N PRO A 122 -16.57 29.50 5.20
CA PRO A 122 -16.02 30.69 5.84
C PRO A 122 -16.94 31.26 6.93
N ASN A 123 -18.24 30.98 6.84
CA ASN A 123 -19.23 31.30 7.87
C ASN A 123 -19.80 29.97 8.44
N PRO A 124 -19.30 29.48 9.58
CA PRO A 124 -19.72 28.21 10.17
C PRO A 124 -21.22 28.14 10.48
N GLN A 125 -21.84 29.26 10.86
CA GLN A 125 -23.28 29.30 11.16
C GLN A 125 -24.16 29.08 9.92
N LYS A 126 -23.62 29.32 8.72
CA LYS A 126 -24.28 29.09 7.44
C LYS A 126 -23.80 27.80 6.75
N ALA A 127 -22.98 26.99 7.44
CA ALA A 127 -22.44 25.78 6.85
C ALA A 127 -23.56 24.78 6.55
N LYS A 128 -23.59 24.29 5.31
CA LYS A 128 -24.54 23.27 4.89
C LYS A 128 -24.11 21.91 5.47
N LYS A 129 -25.04 21.25 6.15
CA LYS A 129 -24.90 19.87 6.61
C LYS A 129 -24.79 18.93 5.42
N ILE A 130 -23.93 17.94 5.58
CA ILE A 130 -23.69 16.92 4.56
C ILE A 130 -24.81 15.88 4.66
N LEU A 131 -25.61 15.75 3.60
CA LEU A 131 -26.69 14.77 3.46
C LEU A 131 -26.16 13.35 3.28
N GLY A 132 -24.95 13.21 2.71
CA GLY A 132 -24.33 11.92 2.41
C GLY A 132 -24.80 11.31 1.08
N ILE A 133 -26.11 11.26 0.85
CA ILE A 133 -26.71 10.88 -0.43
C ILE A 133 -27.21 12.10 -1.24
N PRO A 134 -27.29 12.01 -2.58
CA PRO A 134 -27.85 13.09 -3.37
C PRO A 134 -29.30 13.44 -3.00
N CYS A 135 -29.64 14.73 -3.00
CA CYS A 135 -30.97 15.19 -2.61
C CYS A 135 -32.09 14.59 -3.48
N TRP A 136 -31.86 14.41 -4.78
CA TRP A 136 -32.83 13.79 -5.68
C TRP A 136 -33.20 12.36 -5.24
N LEU A 137 -32.28 11.64 -4.61
CA LEU A 137 -32.52 10.30 -4.08
C LEU A 137 -33.18 10.39 -2.70
N LYS A 138 -32.74 11.30 -1.82
CA LYS A 138 -33.36 11.49 -0.49
C LYS A 138 -34.86 11.72 -0.59
N LYS A 139 -35.32 12.58 -1.52
CA LYS A 139 -36.75 12.81 -1.83
C LYS A 139 -37.55 11.55 -2.14
N GLN A 140 -36.87 10.52 -2.66
CA GLN A 140 -37.49 9.27 -3.07
C GLN A 140 -37.44 8.19 -1.98
N LEU A 141 -36.63 8.39 -0.94
CA LEU A 141 -36.41 7.42 0.14
C LEU A 141 -37.00 7.87 1.48
N ASP A 142 -37.03 9.18 1.72
CA ASP A 142 -37.51 9.80 2.95
C ASP A 142 -38.89 10.44 2.71
N PRO A 143 -39.98 9.88 3.26
CA PRO A 143 -41.32 10.42 3.07
C PRO A 143 -41.50 11.83 3.67
N HIS A 144 -40.60 12.27 4.55
CA HIS A 144 -40.62 13.61 5.12
C HIS A 144 -39.89 14.65 4.24
N THR A 145 -39.17 14.21 3.20
CA THR A 145 -38.46 15.09 2.28
C THR A 145 -39.31 15.40 1.05
N HIS A 146 -39.74 16.66 0.95
CA HIS A 146 -40.54 17.17 -0.17
C HIS A 146 -39.64 17.82 -1.26
N ASP A 147 -39.99 18.98 -1.78
CA ASP A 147 -39.30 19.61 -2.93
C ASP A 147 -37.88 20.09 -2.63
N ILE A 148 -37.49 20.22 -1.36
CA ILE A 148 -36.18 20.72 -0.96
C ILE A 148 -35.63 19.83 0.16
N CYS A 149 -34.35 19.45 0.06
CA CYS A 149 -33.66 18.86 1.19
C CYS A 149 -33.22 19.98 2.14
N THR A 150 -33.82 19.99 3.33
CA THR A 150 -33.50 20.94 4.40
C THR A 150 -32.06 20.76 4.88
N ASN A 151 -31.57 21.70 5.69
CA ASN A 151 -30.24 21.63 6.31
C ASN A 151 -30.21 20.63 7.48
N ASP A 152 -30.62 19.39 7.21
CA ASP A 152 -30.73 18.29 8.15
C ASP A 152 -30.16 17.00 7.55
N ASN A 153 -29.28 16.36 8.33
CA ASN A 153 -28.65 15.09 7.99
C ASN A 153 -28.93 13.99 9.02
N SER A 154 -30.03 14.12 9.76
CA SER A 154 -30.52 13.09 10.70
C SER A 154 -31.02 11.82 10.00
N PHE A 155 -31.42 11.93 8.73
CA PHE A 155 -31.94 10.81 7.95
C PHE A 155 -30.88 9.73 7.71
N VAL A 156 -31.14 8.52 8.22
CA VAL A 156 -30.35 7.32 7.92
C VAL A 156 -31.06 6.51 6.86
N VAL A 157 -30.34 6.18 5.79
CA VAL A 157 -30.87 5.32 4.73
C VAL A 157 -31.15 3.91 5.29
N ASN A 158 -32.32 3.37 4.96
CA ASN A 158 -32.56 1.94 5.13
C ASN A 158 -31.73 1.15 4.12
N TYR A 159 -30.71 0.43 4.58
CA TYR A 159 -29.81 -0.35 3.71
C TYR A 159 -30.49 -1.56 3.06
N ASN A 160 -31.76 -1.86 3.34
CA ASN A 160 -32.58 -2.83 2.60
C ASN A 160 -33.43 -2.22 1.50
N ASN A 161 -33.51 -0.90 1.41
CA ASN A 161 -34.34 -0.23 0.42
C ASN A 161 -33.86 -0.59 -1.01
N PRO A 162 -34.69 -1.22 -1.86
CA PRO A 162 -34.28 -1.69 -3.18
C PRO A 162 -33.91 -0.53 -4.10
N LYS A 163 -34.60 0.61 -3.97
CA LYS A 163 -34.36 1.82 -4.75
C LYS A 163 -33.01 2.43 -4.41
N PHE A 164 -32.63 2.44 -3.14
CA PHE A 164 -31.28 2.85 -2.74
C PHE A 164 -30.21 1.94 -3.35
N LYS A 165 -30.36 0.61 -3.20
CA LYS A 165 -29.40 -0.36 -3.75
C LYS A 165 -29.23 -0.23 -5.26
N GLU A 166 -30.34 -0.08 -5.99
CA GLU A 166 -30.33 0.07 -7.45
C GLU A 166 -29.58 1.33 -7.90
N ASN A 167 -29.91 2.49 -7.33
CA ASN A 167 -29.24 3.75 -7.69
C ASN A 167 -27.77 3.75 -7.27
N LEU A 168 -27.45 3.18 -6.11
CA LEU A 168 -26.06 3.07 -5.66
C LEU A 168 -25.25 2.14 -6.57
N GLN A 169 -25.84 1.02 -7.01
CA GLN A 169 -25.20 0.13 -7.97
C GLN A 169 -24.92 0.82 -9.31
N GLN A 170 -25.84 1.67 -9.80
CA GLN A 170 -25.61 2.46 -11.02
C GLN A 170 -24.45 3.45 -10.83
N PHE A 171 -24.43 4.17 -9.71
CA PHE A 171 -23.33 5.06 -9.36
C PHE A 171 -21.97 4.33 -9.30
N ILE A 172 -21.89 3.23 -8.55
CA ILE A 172 -20.66 2.46 -8.39
C ILE A 172 -20.22 1.81 -9.71
N ALA A 173 -21.15 1.37 -10.56
CA ALA A 173 -20.84 0.89 -11.90
C ALA A 173 -20.24 2.01 -12.78
N ALA A 174 -20.77 3.24 -12.70
CA ALA A 174 -20.22 4.39 -13.42
C ALA A 174 -18.81 4.77 -12.92
N MET A 175 -18.56 4.73 -11.62
CA MET A 175 -17.22 4.92 -11.05
C MET A 175 -16.26 3.81 -11.50
N GLY A 176 -16.70 2.55 -11.47
CA GLY A 176 -15.93 1.39 -11.93
C GLY A 176 -15.54 1.49 -13.41
N LYS A 177 -16.50 1.84 -14.28
CA LYS A 177 -16.28 2.05 -15.72
C LYS A 177 -15.17 3.07 -15.99
N ARG A 178 -15.09 4.14 -15.19
CA ARG A 178 -14.07 5.19 -15.35
C ARG A 178 -12.73 4.83 -14.72
N TYR A 179 -12.74 4.22 -13.53
CA TYR A 179 -11.57 4.20 -12.64
C TYR A 179 -10.92 2.83 -12.42
N ASN A 180 -11.57 1.71 -12.78
CA ASN A 180 -11.05 0.36 -12.50
C ASN A 180 -9.65 0.09 -13.08
N HIS A 181 -9.29 0.70 -14.21
CA HIS A 181 -7.99 0.50 -14.85
C HIS A 181 -7.01 1.66 -14.62
N ASN A 182 -7.36 2.66 -13.82
CA ASN A 182 -6.51 3.84 -13.62
C ASN A 182 -5.28 3.48 -12.76
N PRO A 183 -4.04 3.54 -13.27
CA PRO A 183 -2.84 3.09 -12.54
C PRO A 183 -2.46 3.98 -11.36
N ASP A 184 -2.98 5.20 -11.29
CA ASP A 184 -2.70 6.17 -10.23
C ASP A 184 -3.60 5.93 -8.99
N ILE A 185 -4.65 5.11 -9.11
CA ILE A 185 -5.44 4.61 -7.98
C ILE A 185 -4.80 3.33 -7.46
N LEU A 186 -4.34 3.38 -6.21
CA LEU A 186 -3.72 2.25 -5.52
C LEU A 186 -4.75 1.17 -5.16
N ARG A 187 -5.83 1.56 -4.48
CA ARG A 187 -6.90 0.68 -4.02
C ARG A 187 -8.14 1.49 -3.63
N LEU A 188 -9.27 0.82 -3.43
CA LEU A 188 -10.48 1.45 -2.88
C LEU A 188 -10.84 0.86 -1.53
N ASP A 189 -11.40 1.72 -0.69
CA ASP A 189 -11.96 1.38 0.60
C ASP A 189 -13.49 1.31 0.49
N VAL A 190 -14.06 0.19 0.94
CA VAL A 190 -15.47 -0.16 0.74
C VAL A 190 -16.31 0.53 1.82
N GLY A 191 -16.54 1.83 1.67
CA GLY A 191 -17.21 2.69 2.67
C GLY A 191 -18.67 3.05 2.39
N LEU A 192 -19.42 2.18 1.69
CA LEU A 192 -20.77 2.52 1.22
C LEU A 192 -21.85 2.49 2.31
N VAL A 193 -21.54 1.97 3.49
CA VAL A 193 -22.49 1.67 4.57
C VAL A 193 -21.98 2.28 5.87
N GLY A 194 -22.90 2.87 6.63
CA GLY A 194 -22.62 3.43 7.96
C GLY A 194 -22.05 4.85 7.93
N THR A 195 -21.99 5.46 9.10
CA THR A 195 -21.40 6.78 9.35
C THR A 195 -19.96 6.77 8.84
N TRP A 196 -19.59 7.75 7.99
CA TRP A 196 -18.28 7.87 7.34
C TRP A 196 -17.85 6.66 6.50
N GLY A 197 -18.79 5.76 6.20
CA GLY A 197 -18.50 4.50 5.54
C GLY A 197 -17.84 3.45 6.44
N GLU A 198 -17.96 3.55 7.75
CA GLU A 198 -17.28 2.69 8.73
C GLU A 198 -18.18 1.53 9.21
N TRP A 199 -19.29 1.28 8.53
CA TRP A 199 -20.16 0.12 8.80
C TRP A 199 -20.74 0.07 10.22
N HIS A 200 -20.98 1.23 10.81
CA HIS A 200 -21.74 1.43 12.05
C HIS A 200 -22.55 2.74 11.98
N LEU A 201 -23.44 3.00 12.94
CA LEU A 201 -24.30 4.20 12.99
C LEU A 201 -24.01 5.08 14.21
N ALA A 202 -22.73 5.26 14.55
CA ALA A 202 -22.32 5.78 15.87
C ALA A 202 -22.81 7.21 16.15
N THR A 203 -22.96 8.03 15.12
CA THR A 203 -23.46 9.41 15.30
C THR A 203 -24.97 9.54 15.15
N HIS A 204 -25.65 8.50 14.66
CA HIS A 204 -27.10 8.51 14.38
C HIS A 204 -27.91 7.53 15.24
N TYR A 205 -27.26 6.80 16.14
CA TYR A 205 -27.89 5.86 17.05
C TYR A 205 -27.81 6.36 18.48
N ASN A 206 -28.95 6.49 19.14
CA ASN A 206 -29.03 7.01 20.52
C ASN A 206 -28.63 5.99 21.60
N GLY A 207 -28.34 4.74 21.21
CA GLY A 207 -27.90 3.68 22.14
C GLY A 207 -26.38 3.51 22.20
N THR A 208 -25.92 2.64 23.10
CA THR A 208 -24.47 2.43 23.37
C THR A 208 -23.79 1.43 22.44
N ARG A 209 -24.55 0.77 21.56
CA ARG A 209 -24.05 -0.30 20.66
C ARG A 209 -24.50 -0.04 19.22
N PRO A 210 -23.86 0.90 18.51
CA PRO A 210 -24.33 1.37 17.20
C PRO A 210 -23.93 0.47 16.02
N THR A 211 -23.71 -0.83 16.26
CA THR A 211 -23.26 -1.79 15.25
C THR A 211 -24.44 -2.20 14.36
N LEU A 212 -24.20 -2.50 13.08
CA LEU A 212 -25.28 -2.79 12.14
C LEU A 212 -26.07 -4.04 12.54
N GLY A 213 -25.36 -5.07 13.00
CA GLY A 213 -25.95 -6.34 13.41
C GLY A 213 -26.76 -6.23 14.69
N HIS A 214 -26.34 -5.37 15.62
CA HIS A 214 -27.13 -5.07 16.81
C HIS A 214 -28.43 -4.33 16.46
N ILE A 215 -28.37 -3.44 15.47
CA ILE A 215 -29.52 -2.66 14.99
C ILE A 215 -30.45 -3.50 14.09
N GLY A 216 -30.05 -4.72 13.74
CA GLY A 216 -30.91 -5.72 13.09
C GLY A 216 -30.58 -6.03 11.63
N TYR A 217 -29.50 -5.48 11.08
CA TYR A 217 -29.05 -5.86 9.74
C TYR A 217 -28.37 -7.23 9.78
N THR A 218 -28.74 -8.09 8.84
CA THR A 218 -28.07 -9.37 8.63
C THR A 218 -26.91 -9.22 7.66
N THR A 219 -25.93 -10.11 7.76
CA THR A 219 -24.82 -10.14 6.79
C THR A 219 -25.31 -10.33 5.35
N ALA A 220 -26.36 -11.11 5.13
CA ALA A 220 -26.95 -11.33 3.81
C ALA A 220 -27.45 -10.03 3.16
N GLU A 221 -28.02 -9.13 3.95
CA GLU A 221 -28.52 -7.83 3.51
C GLU A 221 -27.41 -6.85 3.14
N LEU A 222 -26.24 -7.02 3.76
CA LEU A 222 -25.07 -6.17 3.56
C LEU A 222 -24.11 -6.64 2.46
N ILE A 223 -24.07 -7.94 2.16
CA ILE A 223 -23.26 -8.54 1.07
C ILE A 223 -23.39 -7.82 -0.28
N PRO A 224 -24.58 -7.35 -0.72
CA PRO A 224 -24.72 -6.62 -1.98
C PRO A 224 -23.80 -5.40 -2.11
N TYR A 225 -23.49 -4.69 -1.02
CA TYR A 225 -22.61 -3.51 -1.04
C TYR A 225 -21.15 -3.88 -1.29
N ILE A 226 -20.70 -5.02 -0.76
CA ILE A 226 -19.36 -5.57 -1.05
C ILE A 226 -19.30 -6.02 -2.50
N ASN A 227 -20.33 -6.74 -2.97
CA ASN A 227 -20.35 -7.31 -4.31
C ASN A 227 -20.45 -6.25 -5.42
N MET A 228 -21.16 -5.14 -5.21
CA MET A 228 -21.18 -4.05 -6.19
C MET A 228 -19.79 -3.42 -6.37
N MET A 229 -19.01 -3.23 -5.28
CA MET A 229 -17.63 -2.74 -5.37
C MET A 229 -16.73 -3.75 -6.07
N ARG A 230 -16.80 -5.04 -5.72
CA ARG A 230 -16.03 -6.10 -6.38
C ARG A 230 -16.32 -6.19 -7.88
N LYS A 231 -17.59 -6.07 -8.27
CA LYS A 231 -18.01 -6.10 -9.67
C LYS A 231 -17.54 -4.87 -10.45
N ALA A 232 -17.56 -3.70 -9.83
CA ALA A 232 -17.16 -2.44 -10.47
C ALA A 232 -15.63 -2.29 -10.56
N PHE A 233 -14.89 -2.86 -9.61
CA PHE A 233 -13.45 -2.70 -9.47
C PHE A 233 -12.66 -4.02 -9.44
N PRO A 234 -12.84 -4.95 -10.38
CA PRO A 234 -12.17 -6.26 -10.36
C PRO A 234 -10.65 -6.19 -10.51
N ASN A 235 -10.10 -5.07 -11.02
CA ASN A 235 -8.66 -4.86 -11.21
C ASN A 235 -8.04 -3.98 -10.12
N LYS A 236 -8.78 -3.70 -9.05
CA LYS A 236 -8.30 -2.97 -7.88
C LYS A 236 -8.37 -3.84 -6.64
N MET A 237 -7.38 -3.66 -5.77
CA MET A 237 -7.53 -4.13 -4.41
C MET A 237 -8.62 -3.33 -3.72
N LEU A 238 -9.37 -4.03 -2.88
CA LEU A 238 -10.44 -3.46 -2.07
C LEU A 238 -10.15 -3.77 -0.61
N SER A 239 -10.37 -2.81 0.29
CA SER A 239 -10.32 -3.01 1.74
C SER A 239 -11.70 -2.78 2.36
N ILE A 240 -12.03 -3.53 3.41
CA ILE A 240 -13.27 -3.39 4.18
C ILE A 240 -12.95 -3.02 5.63
N ASP A 241 -13.80 -2.26 6.32
CA ASP A 241 -13.63 -2.04 7.76
C ASP A 241 -13.83 -3.36 8.54
N LEU A 242 -13.19 -3.49 9.72
CA LEU A 242 -13.29 -4.65 10.60
C LEU A 242 -14.71 -4.87 11.14
N GLY A 243 -15.48 -3.80 11.34
CA GLY A 243 -16.80 -3.88 11.97
C GLY A 243 -16.72 -4.32 13.43
N SER A 244 -17.56 -5.29 13.81
CA SER A 244 -17.70 -5.73 15.21
C SER A 244 -18.12 -7.19 15.32
N PRO A 245 -18.12 -7.78 16.53
CA PRO A 245 -18.64 -9.14 16.74
C PRO A 245 -20.15 -9.31 16.55
N ASP A 246 -20.90 -8.24 16.26
CA ASP A 246 -22.33 -8.33 15.89
C ASP A 246 -22.55 -8.64 14.41
N ASP A 247 -21.49 -8.59 13.59
CA ASP A 247 -21.59 -8.53 12.14
C ASP A 247 -20.53 -9.41 11.46
N ASN A 248 -20.92 -10.16 10.42
CA ASN A 248 -20.00 -11.03 9.69
C ASN A 248 -19.59 -10.49 8.30
N PHE A 249 -19.88 -9.21 7.99
CA PHE A 249 -19.60 -8.66 6.66
C PHE A 249 -18.10 -8.62 6.35
N ALA A 250 -17.26 -8.36 7.37
CA ALA A 250 -15.81 -8.38 7.25
C ALA A 250 -15.31 -9.80 6.94
N SER A 251 -15.84 -10.82 7.63
CA SER A 251 -15.55 -12.24 7.38
C SER A 251 -15.86 -12.63 5.92
N TYR A 252 -17.05 -12.23 5.42
CA TYR A 252 -17.40 -12.45 4.02
C TYR A 252 -16.41 -11.75 3.07
N ALA A 253 -16.13 -10.48 3.30
CA ALA A 253 -15.25 -9.69 2.44
C ALA A 253 -13.84 -10.29 2.33
N THR A 254 -13.18 -10.59 3.45
CA THR A 254 -11.80 -11.08 3.44
C THR A 254 -11.68 -12.49 2.88
N LYS A 255 -12.66 -13.35 3.14
CA LYS A 255 -12.76 -14.68 2.51
C LYS A 255 -12.85 -14.60 0.99
N HIS A 256 -13.39 -13.49 0.46
CA HIS A 256 -13.49 -13.20 -0.96
C HIS A 256 -12.36 -12.31 -1.51
N GLY A 257 -11.23 -12.24 -0.79
CA GLY A 257 -9.99 -11.65 -1.28
C GLY A 257 -9.84 -10.15 -1.03
N LEU A 258 -10.73 -9.55 -0.23
CA LEU A 258 -10.55 -8.17 0.21
C LEU A 258 -9.47 -8.10 1.30
N GLY A 259 -8.75 -6.97 1.31
CA GLY A 259 -7.99 -6.55 2.47
C GLY A 259 -8.93 -6.05 3.55
N TRP A 260 -8.38 -5.66 4.70
CA TRP A 260 -9.17 -5.10 5.78
C TRP A 260 -8.53 -3.86 6.36
N ARG A 261 -9.36 -3.08 7.03
CA ARG A 261 -9.03 -1.81 7.62
C ARG A 261 -9.59 -1.72 9.02
N ALA A 262 -8.89 -1.03 9.91
CA ALA A 262 -9.44 -0.65 11.21
C ALA A 262 -9.28 0.85 11.44
N ASP A 263 -10.41 1.55 11.51
CA ASP A 263 -10.47 2.95 11.93
C ASP A 263 -10.49 3.06 13.47
N CYS A 264 -9.94 4.14 14.01
CA CYS A 264 -9.73 4.37 15.43
C CYS A 264 -8.63 3.54 16.12
N LEU A 265 -7.56 3.18 15.42
CA LEU A 265 -6.35 2.58 16.00
C LEU A 265 -5.75 3.48 17.10
N GLY A 266 -5.36 2.89 18.21
CA GLY A 266 -4.80 3.63 19.34
C GLY A 266 -5.84 4.30 20.23
N ASP A 267 -7.13 4.03 20.04
CA ASP A 267 -8.11 4.33 21.08
C ASP A 267 -7.83 3.54 22.36
N TRP A 268 -7.37 4.25 23.38
CA TRP A 268 -7.08 3.74 24.73
C TRP A 268 -7.97 4.41 25.78
N ALA A 269 -9.13 4.94 25.38
CA ALA A 269 -10.05 5.60 26.30
C ALA A 269 -10.38 4.73 27.53
N LYS A 270 -10.69 5.40 28.66
CA LYS A 270 -11.14 4.70 29.87
C LYS A 270 -12.48 4.01 29.60
N GLY A 271 -12.64 2.80 30.09
CA GLY A 271 -13.82 1.98 29.84
C GLY A 271 -13.64 1.10 28.60
N TRP A 272 -14.69 0.96 27.79
CA TRP A 272 -14.61 0.24 26.52
C TRP A 272 -13.79 1.05 25.52
N ASN A 273 -12.80 0.42 24.88
CA ASN A 273 -12.00 0.99 23.81
C ASN A 273 -11.66 -0.06 22.75
N HIS A 274 -11.25 0.42 21.57
CA HIS A 274 -10.96 -0.46 20.45
C HIS A 274 -9.75 -1.38 20.72
N MET A 275 -8.70 -0.86 21.35
CA MET A 275 -7.44 -1.59 21.47
C MET A 275 -7.53 -2.78 22.43
N GLN A 276 -8.30 -2.67 23.52
CA GLN A 276 -8.38 -3.71 24.56
C GLN A 276 -9.64 -4.57 24.43
N GLN A 277 -10.78 -4.00 24.03
CA GLN A 277 -12.05 -4.71 23.99
C GLN A 277 -12.59 -4.91 22.58
N GLY A 278 -12.44 -3.94 21.68
CA GLY A 278 -12.98 -3.99 20.31
C GLY A 278 -12.25 -4.97 19.39
N TYR A 279 -11.01 -4.63 18.99
CA TYR A 279 -10.26 -5.40 18.00
C TYR A 279 -10.00 -6.84 18.41
N PRO A 280 -9.54 -7.16 19.65
CA PRO A 280 -9.30 -8.55 20.02
C PRO A 280 -10.54 -9.44 19.85
N GLN A 281 -11.74 -8.92 20.17
CA GLN A 281 -12.98 -9.68 20.01
C GLN A 281 -13.42 -9.76 18.55
N THR A 282 -13.27 -8.67 17.78
CA THR A 282 -13.62 -8.65 16.35
C THR A 282 -12.75 -9.59 15.53
N LEU A 283 -11.43 -9.60 15.78
CA LEU A 283 -10.51 -10.53 15.12
C LEU A 283 -10.87 -11.99 15.43
N ARG A 284 -11.16 -12.30 16.72
CA ARG A 284 -11.61 -13.64 17.12
C ARG A 284 -12.92 -14.03 16.46
N HIS A 285 -13.88 -13.11 16.39
CA HIS A 285 -15.17 -13.31 15.75
C HIS A 285 -14.99 -13.72 14.28
N ILE A 286 -14.21 -12.95 13.52
CA ILE A 286 -13.99 -13.21 12.10
C ILE A 286 -13.32 -14.57 11.87
N GLU A 287 -12.39 -14.97 12.73
CA GLU A 287 -11.74 -16.28 12.69
C GLU A 287 -12.66 -17.44 13.14
N GLY A 288 -13.90 -17.17 13.56
CA GLY A 288 -14.83 -18.18 14.06
C GLY A 288 -14.53 -18.66 15.48
N LYS A 289 -13.73 -17.92 16.25
CA LYS A 289 -13.39 -18.24 17.64
C LYS A 289 -14.43 -17.65 18.58
N LYS A 290 -14.65 -18.29 19.74
CA LYS A 290 -15.57 -17.80 20.78
C LYS A 290 -15.22 -16.38 21.23
N VAL A 291 -16.25 -15.54 21.32
CA VAL A 291 -16.19 -14.13 21.77
C VAL A 291 -16.95 -13.97 23.08
N THR A 292 -16.44 -13.13 23.97
CA THR A 292 -17.08 -12.85 25.26
C THR A 292 -18.24 -11.88 25.06
N GLY A 293 -19.44 -12.20 25.57
CA GLY A 293 -20.61 -11.30 25.53
C GLY A 293 -21.38 -11.25 24.20
N ALA A 294 -21.04 -12.09 23.22
CA ALA A 294 -21.83 -12.24 22.00
C ALA A 294 -23.16 -12.95 22.35
N LYS A 295 -24.30 -12.30 22.08
CA LYS A 295 -25.65 -12.88 22.31
C LYS A 295 -25.88 -14.14 21.45
N ASN A 296 -25.18 -14.24 20.33
CA ASN A 296 -25.33 -15.28 19.32
C ASN A 296 -23.96 -15.83 18.93
N ASN A 297 -23.47 -16.86 19.63
CA ASN A 297 -22.44 -17.77 19.10
C ASN A 297 -23.05 -18.66 17.99
N ILE A 298 -23.80 -18.07 17.06
CA ILE A 298 -24.29 -18.80 15.89
C ILE A 298 -23.04 -19.13 15.08
N ALA A 299 -22.89 -20.39 14.69
CA ALA A 299 -21.85 -20.80 13.76
C ALA A 299 -21.97 -19.94 12.50
N ASP A 300 -21.13 -18.92 12.38
CA ASP A 300 -21.14 -18.03 11.23
C ASP A 300 -20.66 -18.82 10.00
N LYS A 301 -21.53 -18.90 8.99
CA LYS A 301 -21.24 -19.55 7.71
C LYS A 301 -20.10 -18.83 6.96
N PHE A 302 -19.84 -17.57 7.31
CA PHE A 302 -18.89 -16.70 6.64
C PHE A 302 -17.54 -16.57 7.32
N THR A 303 -17.30 -17.27 8.43
CA THR A 303 -16.01 -17.27 9.13
C THR A 303 -14.83 -17.44 8.17
N ASP A 304 -13.77 -16.71 8.48
CA ASP A 304 -12.49 -16.73 7.79
C ASP A 304 -11.37 -17.14 8.76
N PRO A 305 -11.15 -18.45 8.98
CA PRO A 305 -10.08 -18.94 9.85
C PRO A 305 -8.67 -18.51 9.42
N LEU A 306 -8.50 -18.02 8.18
CA LEU A 306 -7.24 -17.52 7.63
C LEU A 306 -7.16 -15.99 7.66
N PHE A 307 -8.08 -15.31 8.35
CA PHE A 307 -8.18 -13.85 8.38
C PHE A 307 -6.84 -13.15 8.66
N LEU A 308 -6.14 -13.60 9.71
CA LEU A 308 -4.84 -13.03 10.11
C LEU A 308 -3.69 -13.39 9.17
N SER A 309 -3.90 -14.22 8.15
CA SER A 309 -2.93 -14.51 7.08
C SER A 309 -3.30 -13.84 5.75
N ARG A 310 -4.44 -13.14 5.66
CA ARG A 310 -4.88 -12.47 4.41
C ARG A 310 -3.92 -11.37 3.96
N TRP A 311 -3.15 -10.79 4.88
CA TRP A 311 -2.13 -9.78 4.59
C TRP A 311 -1.10 -10.23 3.54
N GLU A 312 -0.89 -11.54 3.35
CA GLU A 312 0.04 -12.04 2.33
C GLU A 312 -0.43 -11.73 0.90
N LYS A 313 -1.73 -11.49 0.71
CA LYS A 313 -2.36 -11.31 -0.62
C LYS A 313 -3.20 -10.05 -0.74
N ALA A 314 -3.65 -9.48 0.38
CA ALA A 314 -4.50 -8.30 0.40
C ALA A 314 -4.08 -7.35 1.54
N PRO A 315 -4.24 -6.03 1.38
CA PRO A 315 -3.68 -5.06 2.30
C PRO A 315 -4.35 -5.04 3.68
N VAL A 316 -3.58 -4.60 4.67
CA VAL A 316 -4.07 -4.23 6.00
C VAL A 316 -3.80 -2.75 6.22
N ASP A 317 -4.86 -1.95 6.35
CA ASP A 317 -4.75 -0.51 6.49
C ASP A 317 -5.33 -0.04 7.85
N PHE A 318 -4.89 1.10 8.35
CA PHE A 318 -5.35 1.62 9.64
C PHE A 318 -5.58 3.14 9.58
N GLU A 319 -6.41 3.66 10.46
CA GLU A 319 -6.46 5.08 10.84
C GLU A 319 -6.41 5.22 12.34
N ILE A 320 -5.69 6.20 12.85
CA ILE A 320 -5.69 6.47 14.29
C ILE A 320 -7.01 7.06 14.79
N CYS A 321 -7.35 6.81 16.06
CA CYS A 321 -8.43 7.54 16.73
C CYS A 321 -7.96 8.97 17.03
N ASN A 322 -8.78 9.99 16.78
CA ASN A 322 -8.38 11.40 16.97
C ASN A 322 -7.05 11.74 16.25
N THR A 323 -6.33 12.76 16.72
CA THR A 323 -5.00 13.14 16.22
C THR A 323 -3.94 12.87 17.30
N MET A 324 -2.68 12.73 16.90
CA MET A 324 -1.58 12.56 17.86
C MET A 324 -1.37 13.81 18.73
N ASP A 325 -1.75 15.00 18.26
CA ASP A 325 -1.78 16.21 19.07
C ASP A 325 -2.81 16.11 20.21
N GLN A 326 -4.04 15.68 19.89
CA GLN A 326 -5.07 15.41 20.90
C GLN A 326 -4.68 14.30 21.88
N TRP A 327 -3.90 13.30 21.44
CA TRP A 327 -3.31 12.30 22.34
C TRP A 327 -2.33 12.94 23.32
N ALA A 328 -1.48 13.86 22.84
CA ALA A 328 -0.50 14.52 23.68
C ALA A 328 -1.14 15.37 24.80
N GLN A 329 -2.35 15.90 24.58
CA GLN A 329 -3.16 16.62 25.55
C GLN A 329 -3.77 15.72 26.64
N GLN A 330 -3.70 14.39 26.47
CA GLN A 330 -4.18 13.39 27.42
C GLN A 330 -3.03 12.46 27.89
N PRO A 331 -1.98 13.01 28.52
CA PRO A 331 -0.72 12.30 28.78
C PRO A 331 -0.85 11.11 29.74
N THR A 332 -1.90 11.06 30.56
CA THR A 332 -2.18 9.93 31.46
C THR A 332 -2.75 8.72 30.74
N ILE A 333 -3.39 8.91 29.59
CA ILE A 333 -3.93 7.84 28.74
C ILE A 333 -2.91 7.48 27.66
N TYR A 334 -2.39 8.49 26.95
CA TYR A 334 -1.47 8.31 25.83
C TYR A 334 -0.02 8.52 26.26
N THR A 335 0.42 7.67 27.19
CA THR A 335 1.84 7.58 27.56
C THR A 335 2.68 7.16 26.35
N GLN A 336 4.00 7.40 26.40
CA GLN A 336 4.91 6.95 25.34
C GLN A 336 4.78 5.44 25.09
N GLN A 337 4.63 4.65 26.15
CA GLN A 337 4.40 3.20 26.07
C GLN A 337 3.09 2.86 25.35
N LYS A 338 2.01 3.61 25.58
CA LYS A 338 0.72 3.36 24.91
C LYS A 338 0.77 3.69 23.42
N VAL A 339 1.43 4.78 23.05
CA VAL A 339 1.66 5.11 21.63
C VAL A 339 2.58 4.09 20.96
N GLU A 340 3.62 3.61 21.65
CA GLU A 340 4.47 2.53 21.16
C GLU A 340 3.68 1.24 20.97
N GLN A 341 2.82 0.86 21.93
CA GLN A 341 1.92 -0.29 21.81
C GLN A 341 0.98 -0.16 20.60
N THR A 342 0.46 1.03 20.32
CA THR A 342 -0.35 1.29 19.12
C THR A 342 0.41 0.94 17.84
N PHE A 343 1.62 1.48 17.67
CA PHE A 343 2.45 1.20 16.49
C PHE A 343 2.90 -0.26 16.44
N ALA A 344 3.24 -0.86 17.57
CA ALA A 344 3.60 -2.28 17.65
C ALA A 344 2.45 -3.20 17.22
N THR A 345 1.20 -2.87 17.58
CA THR A 345 0.01 -3.60 17.13
C THR A 345 -0.16 -3.52 15.62
N ALA A 346 -0.02 -2.32 15.02
CA ALA A 346 -0.09 -2.16 13.58
C ALA A 346 0.99 -2.99 12.86
N LEU A 347 2.22 -2.99 13.37
CA LEU A 347 3.30 -3.80 12.81
C LEU A 347 3.02 -5.30 12.93
N LYS A 348 2.53 -5.75 14.09
CA LYS A 348 2.17 -7.15 14.34
C LYS A 348 1.05 -7.64 13.42
N LEU A 349 0.13 -6.76 13.04
CA LEU A 349 -0.97 -7.05 12.14
C LEU A 349 -0.62 -6.75 10.66
N HIS A 350 0.67 -6.64 10.34
CA HIS A 350 1.17 -6.51 8.97
C HIS A 350 0.66 -5.26 8.23
N ALA A 351 0.59 -4.12 8.94
CA ALA A 351 0.15 -2.85 8.38
C ALA A 351 0.90 -2.49 7.08
N SER A 352 0.10 -2.19 6.06
CA SER A 352 0.51 -1.72 4.75
C SER A 352 0.43 -0.18 4.70
N LEU A 353 -0.68 0.39 5.14
CA LEU A 353 -0.88 1.83 5.31
C LEU A 353 -1.37 2.20 6.72
N LEU A 354 -0.97 3.37 7.19
CA LEU A 354 -1.54 4.00 8.39
C LEU A 354 -1.86 5.48 8.11
N ASN A 355 -3.07 5.89 8.43
CA ASN A 355 -3.52 7.27 8.35
C ASN A 355 -3.36 7.97 9.71
N LEU A 356 -2.53 9.01 9.75
CA LEU A 356 -2.30 9.87 10.94
C LEU A 356 -3.06 11.20 10.89
N LYS A 357 -4.06 11.31 10.02
CA LYS A 357 -4.96 12.45 9.82
C LYS A 357 -4.28 13.77 9.43
N SER A 358 -3.14 13.71 8.73
CA SER A 358 -2.40 14.91 8.25
C SER A 358 -2.36 16.05 9.27
N SER A 359 -2.05 15.71 10.53
CA SER A 359 -2.09 16.62 11.69
C SER A 359 -0.71 16.68 12.37
N PRO A 360 -0.40 17.71 13.19
CA PRO A 360 0.90 17.83 13.84
C PRO A 360 1.27 16.58 14.63
N ILE A 361 2.54 16.17 14.51
CA ILE A 361 3.10 15.08 15.31
C ILE A 361 3.91 15.69 16.46
N PRO A 362 3.48 15.53 17.72
CA PRO A 362 4.21 16.03 18.88
C PRO A 362 5.63 15.48 18.96
N GLU A 363 6.59 16.31 19.35
CA GLU A 363 8.01 15.97 19.39
C GLU A 363 8.30 14.70 20.19
N LYS A 364 7.63 14.51 21.34
CA LYS A 364 7.74 13.31 22.19
C LYS A 364 7.41 11.99 21.48
N TYR A 365 6.61 12.03 20.41
CA TYR A 365 6.23 10.84 19.64
C TYR A 365 7.05 10.67 18.35
N GLN A 366 7.87 11.66 17.96
CA GLN A 366 8.69 11.58 16.74
C GLN A 366 9.64 10.37 16.72
N PRO A 367 10.37 10.04 17.80
CA PRO A 367 11.23 8.86 17.80
C PRO A 367 10.45 7.56 17.57
N LEU A 368 9.26 7.44 18.15
CA LEU A 368 8.38 6.27 17.98
C LEU A 368 7.92 6.14 16.52
N LEU A 369 7.45 7.25 15.94
CA LEU A 369 7.03 7.29 14.54
C LEU A 369 8.20 6.96 13.60
N ASN A 370 9.39 7.51 13.85
CA ASN A 370 10.58 7.23 13.05
C ASN A 370 10.99 5.75 13.09
N ASN A 371 10.81 5.07 14.23
CA ASN A 371 11.04 3.64 14.34
C ASN A 371 9.97 2.83 13.60
N PHE A 372 8.70 3.24 13.70
CA PHE A 372 7.59 2.63 12.96
C PHE A 372 7.77 2.75 11.44
N LEU A 373 8.16 3.93 10.94
CA LEU A 373 8.41 4.21 9.52
C LEU A 373 9.54 3.37 8.89
N LYS A 374 10.45 2.83 9.70
CA LYS A 374 11.49 1.90 9.24
C LYS A 374 10.95 0.48 9.04
N LYS A 375 9.70 0.19 9.40
CA LYS A 375 9.13 -1.17 9.44
C LYS A 375 7.80 -1.33 8.71
N ILE A 376 6.91 -0.34 8.75
CA ILE A 376 5.60 -0.41 8.07
C ILE A 376 5.75 -0.75 6.58
N GLY A 377 4.87 -1.61 6.05
CA GLY A 377 4.91 -2.02 4.64
C GLY A 377 6.08 -2.95 4.32
N TYR A 378 6.57 -2.88 3.08
CA TYR A 378 7.77 -3.62 2.66
C TYR A 378 9.06 -2.80 2.87
N ARG A 379 10.16 -3.49 3.14
CA ARG A 379 11.51 -2.91 3.18
C ARG A 379 12.53 -3.88 2.60
N PHE A 380 12.83 -3.72 1.31
CA PHE A 380 13.75 -4.63 0.64
C PHE A 380 15.22 -4.31 0.93
N ILE A 381 15.97 -5.36 1.29
CA ILE A 381 17.41 -5.36 1.47
C ILE A 381 18.00 -6.27 0.40
N LEU A 382 18.93 -5.73 -0.39
CA LEU A 382 19.85 -6.54 -1.19
C LEU A 382 20.93 -7.07 -0.26
N ASN A 383 20.93 -8.36 0.03
CA ASN A 383 21.84 -8.94 1.01
C ASN A 383 23.20 -9.30 0.38
N LYS A 384 23.20 -9.92 -0.80
CA LYS A 384 24.44 -10.33 -1.49
C LYS A 384 24.27 -10.30 -3.00
N VAL A 385 25.34 -10.01 -3.72
CA VAL A 385 25.44 -10.13 -5.18
C VAL A 385 26.70 -10.93 -5.54
N LYS A 386 26.56 -11.82 -6.53
CA LYS A 386 27.64 -12.54 -7.17
C LYS A 386 27.53 -12.33 -8.67
N LEU A 387 28.56 -11.73 -9.26
CA LEU A 387 28.72 -11.53 -10.69
C LEU A 387 29.69 -12.55 -11.25
N ASN A 388 29.34 -13.22 -12.35
CA ASN A 388 30.21 -14.17 -13.03
C ASN A 388 30.23 -13.88 -14.54
N SER A 389 31.39 -13.59 -15.11
CA SER A 389 31.54 -13.32 -16.54
C SER A 389 32.99 -13.45 -17.00
N LYS A 390 33.20 -13.61 -18.31
CA LYS A 390 34.52 -13.43 -18.92
C LYS A 390 34.87 -11.94 -19.14
N PHE A 391 33.90 -11.04 -18.96
CA PHE A 391 34.06 -9.59 -19.13
C PHE A 391 34.65 -9.20 -20.50
N ARG A 392 34.10 -9.82 -21.54
CA ARG A 392 34.39 -9.52 -22.95
C ARG A 392 33.09 -9.19 -23.70
N PRO A 393 33.16 -8.44 -24.80
CA PRO A 393 32.00 -8.22 -25.65
C PRO A 393 31.32 -9.54 -26.04
N ASN A 394 29.98 -9.54 -26.09
CA ASN A 394 29.15 -10.71 -26.42
C ASN A 394 29.34 -11.94 -25.49
N SER A 395 29.98 -11.79 -24.33
CA SER A 395 30.12 -12.89 -23.37
C SER A 395 28.96 -12.95 -22.38
N LEU A 396 28.71 -14.16 -21.85
CA LEU A 396 27.71 -14.38 -20.81
C LEU A 396 28.09 -13.62 -19.53
N ILE A 397 27.10 -12.96 -18.92
CA ILE A 397 27.18 -12.37 -17.60
C ILE A 397 26.04 -12.94 -16.74
N THR A 398 26.40 -13.62 -15.65
CA THR A 398 25.44 -14.19 -14.71
C THR A 398 25.46 -13.40 -13.41
N ILE A 399 24.28 -12.91 -13.02
CA ILE A 399 24.06 -12.16 -11.79
C ILE A 399 23.24 -13.03 -10.86
N THR A 400 23.81 -13.41 -9.71
CA THR A 400 23.08 -14.04 -8.61
C THR A 400 22.95 -13.06 -7.46
N SER A 401 21.73 -12.79 -7.01
CA SER A 401 21.45 -11.84 -5.92
C SER A 401 20.51 -12.44 -4.89
N THR A 402 20.72 -12.14 -3.61
CA THR A 402 19.82 -12.54 -2.52
C THR A 402 19.15 -11.32 -1.90
N TRP A 403 17.85 -11.41 -1.64
CA TRP A 403 17.01 -10.31 -1.18
C TRP A 403 16.22 -10.72 0.05
N ILE A 404 15.91 -9.75 0.90
CA ILE A 404 15.10 -9.93 2.11
C ILE A 404 14.07 -8.79 2.17
N ASN A 405 12.83 -9.09 2.54
CA ASN A 405 11.87 -8.08 2.97
C ASN A 405 11.93 -7.95 4.51
N ASN A 406 12.50 -6.87 5.02
CA ASN A 406 12.65 -6.59 6.46
C ASN A 406 11.55 -5.64 7.00
N GLY A 407 10.48 -5.45 6.24
CA GLY A 407 9.26 -4.75 6.67
C GLY A 407 8.29 -5.72 7.35
N VAL A 408 7.01 -5.37 7.37
CA VAL A 408 5.92 -6.19 7.92
C VAL A 408 4.84 -6.54 6.90
N ALA A 409 4.85 -6.01 5.68
CA ALA A 409 3.92 -6.40 4.62
C ALA A 409 4.67 -6.65 3.30
N PRO A 410 4.10 -7.42 2.34
CA PRO A 410 4.67 -7.55 1.01
C PRO A 410 4.43 -6.27 0.19
N SER A 411 5.07 -6.20 -0.97
CA SER A 411 4.61 -5.30 -2.02
C SER A 411 3.45 -5.97 -2.75
N TYR A 412 2.31 -5.30 -2.88
CA TYR A 412 1.17 -5.86 -3.62
C TYR A 412 1.22 -5.56 -5.12
N ASN A 413 2.14 -4.70 -5.55
CA ASN A 413 2.43 -4.41 -6.95
C ASN A 413 3.83 -4.92 -7.28
N ASN A 414 4.00 -5.53 -8.46
CA ASN A 414 5.32 -5.98 -8.85
C ASN A 414 6.16 -4.79 -9.35
N TYR A 415 7.32 -4.57 -8.74
CA TYR A 415 8.36 -3.68 -9.26
C TYR A 415 9.57 -4.54 -9.63
N PRO A 416 9.72 -4.96 -10.89
CA PRO A 416 10.76 -5.92 -11.27
C PRO A 416 12.15 -5.35 -11.02
N ILE A 417 13.09 -6.25 -10.73
CA ILE A 417 14.50 -5.90 -10.67
C ILE A 417 14.98 -5.68 -12.10
N VAL A 418 15.68 -4.57 -12.30
CA VAL A 418 16.46 -4.35 -13.51
C VAL A 418 17.89 -4.05 -13.09
N TRP A 419 18.82 -4.70 -13.77
CA TRP A 419 20.24 -4.36 -13.67
C TRP A 419 20.62 -3.46 -14.82
N ARG A 420 21.58 -2.58 -14.61
CA ARG A 420 22.18 -1.82 -15.71
C ARG A 420 23.69 -1.77 -15.57
N ILE A 421 24.35 -1.62 -16.70
CA ILE A 421 25.78 -1.33 -16.76
C ILE A 421 25.93 0.14 -17.12
N VAL A 422 26.70 0.87 -16.32
CA VAL A 422 27.09 2.25 -16.62
C VAL A 422 28.60 2.36 -16.79
N ASN A 423 29.06 3.21 -17.71
CA ASN A 423 30.48 3.49 -17.88
C ASN A 423 30.99 4.50 -16.84
N ASN A 424 32.29 4.83 -16.89
CA ASN A 424 32.92 5.82 -16.01
C ASN A 424 32.35 7.26 -16.14
N LYS A 425 31.66 7.58 -17.23
CA LYS A 425 30.94 8.84 -17.43
C LYS A 425 29.49 8.79 -16.93
N ASN A 426 29.09 7.71 -16.26
CA ASN A 426 27.72 7.41 -15.82
C ASN A 426 26.68 7.26 -16.94
N ASN A 427 27.12 7.04 -18.18
CA ASN A 427 26.21 6.73 -19.28
C ASN A 427 25.77 5.27 -19.17
N VAL A 428 24.47 5.01 -19.32
CA VAL A 428 23.94 3.65 -19.36
C VAL A 428 24.31 3.00 -20.68
N VAL A 429 24.95 1.84 -20.61
CA VAL A 429 25.39 1.07 -21.78
C VAL A 429 24.47 -0.12 -22.06
N ALA A 430 23.87 -0.70 -21.02
CA ALA A 430 22.92 -1.79 -21.19
C ALA A 430 21.94 -1.88 -20.00
N TYR A 431 20.73 -2.36 -20.28
CA TYR A 431 19.75 -2.79 -19.29
C TYR A 431 19.55 -4.31 -19.38
N PHE A 432 19.39 -4.93 -18.22
CA PHE A 432 19.11 -6.35 -18.07
C PHE A 432 17.82 -6.54 -17.27
N ASN A 433 16.72 -6.72 -18.01
CA ASN A 433 15.41 -6.94 -17.41
C ASN A 433 15.31 -8.36 -16.85
N THR A 434 14.85 -8.49 -15.61
CA THR A 434 14.60 -9.81 -14.99
C THR A 434 13.10 -10.17 -15.07
N LYS A 435 12.77 -11.45 -14.86
CA LYS A 435 11.39 -11.96 -14.82
C LYS A 435 10.88 -12.19 -13.39
N ASN A 436 11.45 -11.49 -12.41
CA ASN A 436 11.09 -11.71 -11.01
C ASN A 436 9.69 -11.14 -10.69
N ASN A 437 9.07 -11.68 -9.64
CA ASN A 437 7.87 -11.10 -9.05
C ASN A 437 8.08 -10.85 -7.55
N ILE A 438 8.23 -9.58 -7.16
CA ILE A 438 8.45 -9.20 -5.76
C ILE A 438 7.18 -9.26 -4.91
N THR A 439 6.01 -9.48 -5.51
CA THR A 439 4.78 -9.62 -4.72
C THR A 439 4.76 -10.88 -3.87
N HIS A 440 5.64 -11.83 -4.17
CA HIS A 440 5.84 -13.04 -3.38
C HIS A 440 6.97 -12.90 -2.36
N TRP A 441 7.59 -11.72 -2.25
CA TRP A 441 8.67 -11.48 -1.30
C TRP A 441 8.10 -11.08 0.07
N LEU A 442 7.53 -12.07 0.73
CA LEU A 442 6.96 -11.94 2.06
C LEU A 442 8.04 -11.57 3.11
N PRO A 443 7.69 -10.74 4.11
CA PRO A 443 8.50 -10.50 5.29
C PRO A 443 8.51 -11.72 6.22
N ALA A 444 9.11 -11.56 7.40
CA ALA A 444 8.95 -12.51 8.49
C ALA A 444 7.48 -12.67 8.88
N GLN A 445 7.06 -13.89 9.23
CA GLN A 445 5.67 -14.15 9.66
C GLN A 445 5.37 -13.48 11.00
N ASN A 446 6.31 -13.52 11.95
CA ASN A 446 6.21 -12.79 13.21
C ASN A 446 7.41 -11.85 13.40
N SER A 447 7.25 -10.82 14.24
CA SER A 447 8.25 -9.78 14.48
C SER A 447 9.62 -10.29 14.98
N ASN A 448 9.65 -11.48 15.59
CA ASN A 448 10.88 -12.10 16.12
C ASN A 448 11.51 -13.12 15.15
N ASP A 449 10.84 -13.43 14.05
CA ASP A 449 11.32 -14.43 13.10
C ASP A 449 12.31 -13.83 12.11
N LYS A 450 13.15 -14.69 11.52
CA LYS A 450 14.02 -14.29 10.42
C LYS A 450 13.19 -14.23 9.14
N ALA A 451 13.26 -13.11 8.43
CA ALA A 451 12.62 -12.97 7.14
C ALA A 451 13.21 -13.95 6.10
N PRO A 452 12.39 -14.52 5.19
CA PRO A 452 12.87 -15.40 4.13
C PRO A 452 13.90 -14.74 3.21
N ILE A 453 14.81 -15.55 2.65
CA ILE A 453 15.80 -15.10 1.67
C ILE A 453 15.35 -15.48 0.26
N TYR A 454 15.16 -14.49 -0.60
CA TYR A 454 14.77 -14.65 -1.99
C TYR A 454 16.00 -14.61 -2.89
N THR A 455 16.35 -15.74 -3.49
CA THR A 455 17.49 -15.84 -4.42
C THR A 455 17.03 -15.65 -5.86
N GLN A 456 17.71 -14.77 -6.59
CA GLN A 456 17.50 -14.54 -8.02
C GLN A 456 18.79 -14.88 -8.76
N LYS A 457 18.70 -15.69 -9.82
CA LYS A 457 19.82 -16.01 -10.70
C LYS A 457 19.41 -15.72 -12.13
N ASN A 458 20.05 -14.74 -12.75
CA ASN A 458 19.73 -14.27 -14.08
C ASN A 458 21.00 -14.26 -14.92
N SER A 459 20.89 -14.66 -16.18
CA SER A 459 22.00 -14.71 -17.13
C SER A 459 21.65 -13.87 -18.35
N PHE A 460 22.59 -13.05 -18.79
CA PHE A 460 22.46 -12.11 -19.90
C PHE A 460 23.70 -12.17 -20.79
N ILE A 461 23.63 -11.54 -21.94
CA ILE A 461 24.78 -11.36 -22.83
C ILE A 461 25.22 -9.90 -22.76
N LEU A 462 26.53 -9.68 -22.58
CA LEU A 462 27.12 -8.34 -22.68
C LEU A 462 26.97 -7.81 -24.11
N PRO A 463 26.73 -6.50 -24.31
CA PRO A 463 26.60 -5.95 -25.66
C PRO A 463 27.80 -6.30 -26.55
N LYS A 464 27.56 -6.50 -27.86
CA LYS A 464 28.62 -6.84 -28.81
C LYS A 464 29.58 -5.67 -29.04
N GLU A 465 29.07 -4.45 -28.92
CA GLU A 465 29.78 -3.18 -29.16
C GLU A 465 30.21 -2.50 -27.85
N ILE A 466 30.24 -3.24 -26.73
CA ILE A 466 30.72 -2.67 -25.46
C ILE A 466 32.22 -2.44 -25.55
N GLU A 467 32.63 -1.18 -25.47
CA GLU A 467 34.04 -0.79 -25.57
C GLU A 467 34.86 -1.29 -24.36
N PRO A 468 36.16 -1.57 -24.53
CA PRO A 468 37.06 -1.81 -23.42
C PRO A 468 37.06 -0.63 -22.43
N GLY A 469 37.07 -0.93 -21.14
CA GLY A 469 37.05 0.11 -20.11
C GLY A 469 36.43 -0.32 -18.79
N GLU A 470 36.31 0.64 -17.88
CA GLU A 470 35.70 0.45 -16.55
C GLU A 470 34.20 0.69 -16.55
N TYR A 471 33.48 -0.19 -15.87
CA TYR A 471 32.04 -0.18 -15.77
C TYR A 471 31.58 -0.46 -14.34
N ASN A 472 30.39 0.06 -14.00
CA ASN A 472 29.69 -0.28 -12.76
C ASN A 472 28.41 -1.05 -13.09
N LEU A 473 28.18 -2.14 -12.37
CA LEU A 473 26.89 -2.80 -12.29
C LEU A 473 26.03 -2.07 -11.26
N GLU A 474 24.86 -1.62 -11.69
CA GLU A 474 23.86 -1.00 -10.83
C GLU A 474 22.54 -1.79 -10.84
N VAL A 475 21.73 -1.58 -9.80
CA VAL A 475 20.42 -2.22 -9.65
C VAL A 475 19.35 -1.20 -9.30
N GLY A 476 18.15 -1.40 -9.83
CA GLY A 476 16.94 -0.68 -9.42
C GLY A 476 15.74 -1.63 -9.43
N LEU A 477 14.72 -1.34 -8.61
CA LEU A 477 13.39 -1.90 -8.81
C LEU A 477 12.51 -0.84 -9.46
N VAL A 478 11.96 -1.17 -10.62
CA VAL A 478 11.41 -0.20 -11.57
C VAL A 478 9.91 -0.31 -11.69
N THR A 479 9.27 0.75 -12.17
CA THR A 479 7.87 0.66 -12.62
C THR A 479 7.79 -0.36 -13.77
N PRO A 480 6.82 -1.29 -13.77
CA PRO A 480 6.67 -2.30 -14.81
C PRO A 480 6.78 -1.74 -16.24
N HIS A 481 7.48 -2.45 -17.10
CA HIS A 481 7.70 -2.08 -18.51
C HIS A 481 8.46 -0.76 -18.74
N THR A 482 9.11 -0.23 -17.71
CA THR A 482 9.95 0.98 -17.81
C THR A 482 11.33 0.72 -17.19
N HIS A 483 12.23 1.71 -17.29
CA HIS A 483 13.50 1.75 -16.55
C HIS A 483 13.51 2.84 -15.47
N ASN A 484 12.33 3.30 -15.03
CA ASN A 484 12.20 4.28 -13.96
C ASN A 484 12.28 3.57 -12.60
N ALA A 485 13.43 3.69 -11.91
CA ALA A 485 13.63 3.11 -10.58
C ALA A 485 12.86 3.90 -9.53
N VAL A 486 11.93 3.24 -8.84
CA VAL A 486 10.97 3.87 -7.93
C VAL A 486 11.07 3.35 -6.50
N ILE A 487 11.66 2.18 -6.28
CA ILE A 487 11.88 1.63 -4.94
C ILE A 487 13.25 2.01 -4.41
N SER A 488 13.28 2.59 -3.22
CA SER A 488 14.50 2.75 -2.44
C SER A 488 14.83 1.43 -1.74
N ILE A 489 16.05 0.94 -1.95
CA ILE A 489 16.60 -0.27 -1.32
C ILE A 489 17.30 0.13 -0.01
N ALA A 490 17.13 -0.67 1.04
CA ALA A 490 17.70 -0.42 2.36
C ALA A 490 19.19 -0.78 2.46
N ILE A 491 20.02 -0.18 1.60
CA ILE A 491 21.48 -0.30 1.58
C ILE A 491 22.15 1.09 1.52
N ASN A 492 23.37 1.22 2.03
CA ASN A 492 24.08 2.51 2.11
C ASN A 492 24.86 2.88 0.83
N ASN A 493 24.75 2.06 -0.21
CA ASN A 493 25.41 2.31 -1.49
C ASN A 493 25.00 3.67 -2.08
N LYS A 494 25.97 4.29 -2.75
CA LYS A 494 25.70 5.46 -3.59
C LYS A 494 24.65 5.07 -4.63
N ASN A 495 23.70 5.96 -4.85
CA ASN A 495 22.69 5.79 -5.87
C ASN A 495 22.39 7.13 -6.56
N TYR A 496 21.96 7.05 -7.81
CA TYR A 496 21.46 8.17 -8.59
C TYR A 496 20.05 7.82 -9.08
N ASN A 497 19.04 8.60 -8.67
CA ASN A 497 17.64 8.31 -8.96
C ASN A 497 17.26 6.85 -8.63
N LYS A 498 17.62 6.38 -7.42
CA LYS A 498 17.34 5.03 -6.90
C LYS A 498 17.99 3.86 -7.68
N TRP A 499 18.95 4.15 -8.56
CA TRP A 499 19.86 3.15 -9.11
C TRP A 499 21.09 3.02 -8.24
N TYR A 500 21.27 1.88 -7.59
CA TYR A 500 22.34 1.65 -6.61
C TYR A 500 23.56 1.05 -7.28
N SER A 501 24.72 1.70 -7.15
CA SER A 501 26.01 1.20 -7.66
C SER A 501 26.59 0.13 -6.76
N LEU A 502 26.96 -1.04 -7.31
CA LEU A 502 27.32 -2.22 -6.53
C LEU A 502 28.73 -2.73 -6.82
N ILE A 503 29.01 -3.11 -8.07
CA ILE A 503 30.23 -3.83 -8.46
C ILE A 503 30.91 -3.06 -9.58
N ARG A 504 32.20 -2.76 -9.41
CA ARG A 504 33.06 -2.28 -10.49
C ARG A 504 33.70 -3.46 -11.21
N PHE A 505 33.79 -3.40 -12.54
CA PHE A 505 34.49 -4.39 -13.34
C PHE A 505 35.03 -3.76 -14.63
N THR A 506 35.99 -4.44 -15.26
CA THR A 506 36.65 -3.97 -16.49
C THR A 506 36.31 -4.91 -17.64
N ILE A 507 35.86 -4.34 -18.76
CA ILE A 507 35.76 -5.06 -20.03
C ILE A 507 37.11 -5.00 -20.73
N LYS A 508 37.58 -6.16 -21.19
CA LYS A 508 38.83 -6.31 -21.95
C LYS A 508 38.59 -6.34 -23.45
#